data_AF-W4VFQ6-F1
#
_entry.id   AF-W4VFQ6-F1
#
_cell.length_a   1.000
_cell.length_b   1.000
_cell.length_c   1.000
_cell.angle_alpha   90.00
_cell.angle_beta   90.00
_cell.angle_gamma   90.00
#
_symmetry.space_group_name_H-M   'P 1'
#
loop_
_entity.id
_entity.type
_entity.pdbx_description
1 polymer ?
#
loop_
_entity_poly.entity_id
_entity_poly.type
_entity_poly.pdbx_seq_one_letter_code
_entity_poly.pdbx_strand_id
1 'polypeptide(L)'
;MTKDWETLSVLHRNREAARAYYIPFTTKEAAWTGQRSNSDRFQLLNGTWKFAYYQTPEEVPEQIHDSEYNTEEWDDLIVPSNWQMHGYGIPHYTNKQYPFPIDPPHVPTENPTGVYRRTFDIDTTWEQEQIFLRFEGVDSAFHLWINGQEVGYSQGSRIPAEFDITNFIKVGGKFNHSQSLSMVRC
;
A
#
# COMPACT_ATOMS: atom_id res chain seq x y z
N MET A 1 4.87 -6.39 -14.23
CA MET A 1 3.72 -6.70 -13.34
C MET A 1 2.71 -7.53 -14.10
N THR A 2 2.08 -8.51 -13.43
CA THR A 2 0.95 -9.25 -13.98
C THR A 2 -0.31 -8.38 -13.95
N LYS A 3 -1.16 -8.42 -14.99
CA LYS A 3 -2.42 -7.66 -15.04
C LYS A 3 -3.53 -8.29 -14.16
N ASP A 4 -3.26 -8.39 -12.86
CA ASP A 4 -4.19 -8.99 -11.91
C ASP A 4 -5.53 -8.21 -11.83
N TRP A 5 -5.51 -6.90 -12.11
CA TRP A 5 -6.71 -6.06 -12.12
C TRP A 5 -7.70 -6.38 -13.25
N GLU A 6 -7.29 -7.09 -14.29
CA GLU A 6 -8.18 -7.57 -15.36
C GLU A 6 -8.56 -9.05 -15.19
N THR A 7 -8.11 -9.69 -14.11
CA THR A 7 -8.29 -11.13 -13.90
C THR A 7 -9.31 -11.38 -12.78
N LEU A 8 -10.57 -11.62 -13.12
CA LEU A 8 -11.67 -11.78 -12.13
C LEU A 8 -11.47 -12.93 -11.14
N SER A 9 -10.66 -13.94 -11.47
CA SER A 9 -10.32 -15.02 -10.55
C SER A 9 -9.23 -14.64 -9.53
N VAL A 10 -8.63 -13.45 -9.67
CA VAL A 10 -7.55 -12.94 -8.80
C VAL A 10 -8.01 -11.63 -8.16
N LEU A 11 -8.67 -11.73 -7.01
CA LEU A 11 -9.09 -10.56 -6.24
C LEU A 11 -8.02 -10.09 -5.25
N HIS A 12 -7.08 -10.96 -4.91
CA HIS A 12 -5.93 -10.68 -4.06
C HIS A 12 -4.84 -11.74 -4.24
N ARG A 13 -3.61 -11.40 -3.85
CA ARG A 13 -2.47 -12.31 -3.69
C ARG A 13 -1.84 -12.05 -2.33
N ASN A 14 -1.61 -13.11 -1.55
CA ASN A 14 -0.96 -13.05 -0.23
C ASN A 14 -1.60 -12.07 0.79
N ARG A 15 -2.85 -11.67 0.56
CA ARG A 15 -3.64 -10.91 1.54
C ARG A 15 -4.18 -11.87 2.60
N GLU A 16 -4.01 -11.51 3.87
CA GLU A 16 -4.51 -12.27 5.01
C GLU A 16 -6.02 -12.42 5.00
N ALA A 17 -6.50 -13.50 5.64
CA ALA A 17 -7.93 -13.75 5.78
C ALA A 17 -8.61 -12.65 6.60
N ALA A 18 -9.83 -12.29 6.22
CA ALA A 18 -10.61 -11.30 6.96
C ALA A 18 -10.87 -11.76 8.40
N ARG A 19 -10.65 -10.85 9.36
CA ARG A 19 -10.84 -11.09 10.79
C ARG A 19 -11.32 -9.83 11.49
N ALA A 20 -11.85 -9.99 12.71
CA ALA A 20 -12.15 -8.86 13.58
C ALA A 20 -10.88 -8.03 13.83
N TYR A 21 -11.03 -6.71 13.78
CA TYR A 21 -9.93 -5.78 13.97
C TYR A 21 -9.44 -5.81 15.42
N TYR A 22 -8.12 -5.92 15.58
CA TYR A 22 -7.44 -5.69 16.84
C TYR A 22 -6.02 -5.21 16.56
N ILE A 23 -5.43 -4.54 17.56
CA ILE A 23 -4.00 -4.29 17.63
C ILE A 23 -3.53 -4.93 18.95
N PRO A 24 -2.44 -5.71 18.94
CA PRO A 24 -1.93 -6.31 20.16
C PRO A 24 -1.41 -5.23 21.12
N PHE A 25 -1.56 -5.44 22.42
CA PHE A 25 -1.00 -4.58 23.46
C PHE A 25 -0.27 -5.48 24.47
N THR A 26 0.88 -5.04 24.97
CA THR A 26 1.60 -5.79 26.01
C THR A 26 1.03 -5.61 27.42
N THR A 27 0.30 -4.51 27.67
CA THR A 27 -0.30 -4.21 28.98
C THR A 27 -1.82 -4.03 28.91
N LYS A 28 -2.51 -4.42 29.98
CA LYS A 28 -3.96 -4.27 30.10
C LYS A 28 -4.35 -2.79 30.17
N GLU A 29 -3.54 -1.98 30.84
CA GLU A 29 -3.75 -0.56 31.04
C GLU A 29 -3.75 0.18 29.70
N ALA A 30 -2.79 -0.12 28.81
CA ALA A 30 -2.75 0.44 27.46
C ALA A 30 -3.95 -0.04 26.62
N ALA A 31 -4.27 -1.33 26.68
CA ALA A 31 -5.41 -1.90 25.97
C ALA A 31 -6.75 -1.26 26.36
N TRP A 32 -6.93 -0.92 27.65
CA TRP A 32 -8.17 -0.33 28.17
C TRP A 32 -8.45 1.07 27.61
N THR A 33 -7.43 1.77 27.09
CA THR A 33 -7.62 3.08 26.45
C THR A 33 -8.37 2.99 25.13
N GLY A 34 -8.35 1.82 24.47
CA GLY A 34 -8.90 1.64 23.12
C GLY A 34 -8.18 2.41 22.02
N GLN A 35 -7.11 3.13 22.34
CA GLN A 35 -6.34 3.94 21.39
C GLN A 35 -5.19 3.14 20.82
N ARG A 36 -5.24 2.89 19.51
CA ARG A 36 -4.19 2.13 18.80
C ARG A 36 -2.78 2.68 18.97
N SER A 37 -2.65 4.00 19.05
CA SER A 37 -1.36 4.70 19.21
C SER A 37 -0.68 4.43 20.55
N ASN A 38 -1.42 3.88 21.52
CA ASN A 38 -0.87 3.53 22.83
C ASN A 38 -0.31 2.10 22.87
N SER A 39 -0.44 1.35 21.78
CA SER A 39 0.21 0.04 21.65
C SER A 39 1.68 0.23 21.29
N ASP A 40 2.55 -0.50 21.99
CA ASP A 40 3.96 -0.68 21.67
C ASP A 40 4.20 -1.60 20.47
N ARG A 41 3.12 -2.18 19.91
CA ARG A 41 3.10 -3.03 18.72
C ARG A 41 2.40 -2.35 17.55
N PHE A 42 2.37 -1.01 17.54
CA PHE A 42 1.74 -0.22 16.49
C PHE A 42 2.66 0.88 15.98
N GLN A 43 2.77 1.00 14.66
CA GLN A 43 3.49 2.07 13.98
C GLN A 43 2.61 2.66 12.89
N LEU A 44 2.42 3.98 12.91
CA LEU A 44 1.64 4.69 11.92
C LEU A 44 2.50 5.11 10.73
N LEU A 45 2.12 4.67 9.52
CA LEU A 45 2.78 5.06 8.26
C LEU A 45 2.03 6.18 7.50
N ASN A 46 1.12 6.90 8.16
CA ASN A 46 0.56 8.13 7.61
C ASN A 46 1.63 9.23 7.53
N GLY A 47 1.38 10.25 6.72
CA GLY A 47 2.29 11.38 6.51
C GLY A 47 2.69 11.50 5.05
N THR A 48 3.86 12.10 4.79
CA THR A 48 4.35 12.34 3.43
C THR A 48 4.97 11.08 2.82
N TRP A 49 4.59 10.77 1.59
CA TRP A 49 5.15 9.70 0.78
C TRP A 49 5.62 10.30 -0.54
N LYS A 50 6.68 9.72 -1.11
CA LYS A 50 7.07 10.03 -2.49
C LYS A 50 6.00 9.51 -3.43
N PHE A 51 5.65 10.30 -4.43
CA PHE A 51 4.55 10.01 -5.34
C PHE A 51 4.90 10.34 -6.78
N ALA A 52 4.61 9.39 -7.69
CA ALA A 52 4.67 9.59 -9.12
C ALA A 52 3.34 9.18 -9.75
N TYR A 53 2.90 9.95 -10.76
CA TYR A 53 1.65 9.74 -11.46
C TYR A 53 1.90 9.44 -12.94
N TYR A 54 1.24 8.41 -13.45
CA TYR A 54 1.32 7.92 -14.81
C TYR A 54 -0.09 7.83 -15.40
N GLN A 55 -0.21 8.00 -16.72
CA GLN A 55 -1.52 7.91 -17.38
C GLN A 55 -1.97 6.47 -17.59
N THR A 56 -1.01 5.54 -17.67
CA THR A 56 -1.25 4.11 -17.85
C THR A 56 -0.34 3.27 -16.96
N PRO A 57 -0.73 2.03 -16.60
CA PRO A 57 0.13 1.11 -15.87
C PRO A 57 1.41 0.75 -16.65
N GLU A 58 1.34 0.72 -17.98
CA GLU A 58 2.45 0.39 -18.88
C GLU A 58 3.54 1.48 -18.93
N GLU A 59 3.22 2.71 -18.54
CA GLU A 59 4.22 3.80 -18.41
C GLU A 59 5.05 3.69 -17.13
N VAL A 60 4.62 2.87 -16.15
CA VAL A 60 5.38 2.67 -14.91
C VAL A 60 6.66 1.89 -15.23
N PRO A 61 7.86 2.42 -14.88
CA PRO A 61 9.12 1.73 -15.11
C PRO A 61 9.14 0.34 -14.48
N GLU A 62 9.70 -0.66 -15.16
CA GLU A 62 9.74 -2.02 -14.61
C GLU A 62 10.51 -2.07 -13.29
N GLN A 63 11.58 -1.29 -13.16
CA GLN A 63 12.48 -1.23 -12.00
C GLN A 63 11.92 -0.41 -10.83
N ILE A 64 10.68 0.07 -10.91
CA ILE A 64 10.08 0.98 -9.90
C ILE A 64 10.07 0.42 -8.48
N HIS A 65 10.12 -0.90 -8.36
CA HIS A 65 10.10 -1.62 -7.09
C HIS A 65 11.50 -1.73 -6.45
N ASP A 66 12.58 -1.51 -7.20
CA ASP A 66 13.95 -1.66 -6.73
C ASP A 66 14.22 -0.74 -5.52
N SER A 67 14.87 -1.27 -4.49
CA SER A 67 15.15 -0.55 -3.24
C SER A 67 16.03 0.69 -3.44
N GLU A 68 16.81 0.74 -4.52
CA GLU A 68 17.70 1.85 -4.85
C GLU A 68 17.17 2.74 -5.99
N TYR A 69 15.93 2.53 -6.44
CA TYR A 69 15.36 3.34 -7.53
C TYR A 69 15.32 4.82 -7.12
N ASN A 70 15.80 5.72 -7.99
CA ASN A 70 15.86 7.15 -7.67
C ASN A 70 14.47 7.79 -7.69
N THR A 71 14.08 8.43 -6.58
CA THR A 71 12.82 9.18 -6.44
C THR A 71 13.04 10.65 -6.09
N GLU A 72 14.22 11.22 -6.38
CA GLU A 72 14.54 12.62 -6.11
C GLU A 72 13.58 13.58 -6.83
N GLU A 73 13.26 13.28 -8.08
CA GLU A 73 12.35 14.08 -8.92
C GLU A 73 10.86 13.81 -8.65
N TRP A 74 10.54 12.97 -7.65
CA TRP A 74 9.14 12.67 -7.31
C TRP A 74 8.56 13.71 -6.38
N ASP A 75 7.26 13.96 -6.59
CA ASP A 75 6.47 14.80 -5.72
C ASP A 75 6.29 14.15 -4.35
N ASP A 76 5.87 14.98 -3.39
CA ASP A 76 5.51 14.57 -2.04
C ASP A 76 3.99 14.63 -1.87
N LEU A 77 3.36 13.50 -1.53
CA LEU A 77 1.92 13.40 -1.34
C LEU A 77 1.58 12.94 0.08
N ILE A 78 0.61 13.61 0.72
CA ILE A 78 0.14 13.24 2.05
C ILE A 78 -0.76 12.00 1.97
N VAL A 79 -0.50 11.02 2.83
CA VAL A 79 -1.29 9.80 2.98
C VAL A 79 -1.94 9.79 4.37
N PRO A 80 -3.26 9.58 4.49
CA PRO A 80 -4.21 9.26 3.41
C PRO A 80 -4.69 10.50 2.64
N SER A 81 -4.89 10.35 1.33
CA SER A 81 -5.55 11.34 0.47
C SER A 81 -6.05 10.70 -0.83
N ASN A 82 -6.84 11.44 -1.61
CA ASN A 82 -7.11 11.12 -3.01
C ASN A 82 -6.25 12.03 -3.87
N TRP A 83 -5.41 11.48 -4.76
CA TRP A 83 -4.48 12.29 -5.57
C TRP A 83 -5.19 13.35 -6.43
N GLN A 84 -6.47 13.14 -6.78
CA GLN A 84 -7.27 14.13 -7.53
C GLN A 84 -7.45 15.43 -6.76
N MET A 85 -7.43 15.39 -5.43
CA MET A 85 -7.49 16.57 -4.57
C MET A 85 -6.14 17.29 -4.46
N HIS A 86 -5.09 16.71 -5.04
CA HIS A 86 -3.72 17.22 -5.04
C HIS A 86 -3.21 17.54 -6.45
N GLY A 87 -4.11 17.65 -7.44
CA GLY A 87 -3.77 18.13 -8.79
C GLY A 87 -3.49 17.04 -9.83
N TYR A 88 -3.61 15.75 -9.46
CA TYR A 88 -3.36 14.64 -10.39
C TYR A 88 -4.65 14.07 -10.98
N GLY A 89 -4.73 13.93 -12.29
CA GLY A 89 -5.93 13.45 -12.98
C GLY A 89 -7.16 14.32 -12.72
N ILE A 90 -8.35 13.76 -12.92
CA ILE A 90 -9.62 14.45 -12.74
C ILE A 90 -10.60 13.60 -11.90
N PRO A 91 -11.35 14.20 -10.96
CA PRO A 91 -12.40 13.48 -10.26
C PRO A 91 -13.62 13.30 -11.18
N HIS A 92 -14.17 12.10 -11.21
CA HIS A 92 -15.39 11.79 -11.95
C HIS A 92 -16.58 11.74 -11.00
N TYR A 93 -17.65 12.44 -11.35
CA TYR A 93 -18.96 12.31 -10.69
C TYR A 93 -19.98 11.83 -11.71
N THR A 94 -20.45 10.59 -11.54
CA THR A 94 -21.47 9.97 -12.38
C THR A 94 -22.53 9.33 -11.49
N ASN A 95 -23.79 9.32 -11.95
CA ASN A 95 -24.88 8.73 -11.18
C ASN A 95 -25.01 7.22 -11.47
N LYS A 96 -25.31 6.86 -12.72
CA LYS A 96 -25.56 5.47 -13.15
C LYS A 96 -24.51 4.91 -14.10
N GLN A 97 -23.90 5.78 -14.91
CA GLN A 97 -22.97 5.36 -15.95
C GLN A 97 -21.57 5.18 -15.35
N TYR A 98 -20.88 4.11 -15.75
CA TYR A 98 -19.44 4.00 -15.47
C TYR A 98 -18.72 5.19 -16.12
N PRO A 99 -17.67 5.74 -15.48
CA PRO A 99 -16.87 6.82 -16.06
C PRO A 99 -15.96 6.33 -17.20
N PHE A 100 -16.06 5.05 -17.58
CA PHE A 100 -15.27 4.38 -18.60
C PHE A 100 -16.12 3.40 -19.43
N PRO A 101 -15.67 2.99 -20.64
CA PRO A 101 -16.31 1.97 -21.45
C PRO A 101 -16.53 0.64 -20.70
N ILE A 102 -17.70 0.03 -20.88
CA ILE A 102 -18.07 -1.20 -20.19
C ILE A 102 -17.70 -2.40 -21.08
N ASP A 103 -16.54 -3.03 -20.82
CA ASP A 103 -16.11 -4.27 -21.49
C ASP A 103 -15.48 -5.29 -20.52
N PRO A 104 -16.25 -5.86 -19.57
CA PRO A 104 -15.68 -6.74 -18.55
C PRO A 104 -15.03 -8.01 -19.15
N PRO A 105 -13.85 -8.45 -18.64
CA PRO A 105 -13.14 -7.92 -17.48
C PRO A 105 -12.08 -6.86 -17.82
N HIS A 106 -12.02 -6.41 -19.07
CA HIS A 106 -11.01 -5.46 -19.55
C HIS A 106 -11.28 -4.06 -19.00
N VAL A 107 -10.19 -3.40 -18.60
CA VAL A 107 -10.22 -1.99 -18.22
C VAL A 107 -9.65 -1.14 -19.37
N PRO A 108 -9.95 0.16 -19.43
CA PRO A 108 -9.33 1.02 -20.43
C PRO A 108 -7.81 1.01 -20.32
N THR A 109 -7.12 1.16 -21.45
CA THR A 109 -5.67 1.35 -21.48
C THR A 109 -5.26 2.61 -20.71
N GLU A 110 -6.01 3.70 -20.89
CA GLU A 110 -5.90 4.90 -20.04
C GLU A 110 -6.46 4.60 -18.65
N ASN A 111 -5.59 4.09 -17.79
CA ASN A 111 -5.89 3.80 -16.40
C ASN A 111 -4.89 4.54 -15.48
N PRO A 112 -5.27 5.73 -14.95
CA PRO A 112 -4.46 6.53 -14.06
C PRO A 112 -3.78 5.73 -12.96
N THR A 113 -2.44 5.71 -12.99
CA THR A 113 -1.64 4.86 -12.12
C THR A 113 -0.79 5.74 -11.20
N GLY A 114 -0.92 5.52 -9.89
CA GLY A 114 -0.13 6.23 -8.88
C GLY A 114 0.86 5.29 -8.22
N VAL A 115 2.13 5.68 -8.20
CA VAL A 115 3.18 4.97 -7.48
C VAL A 115 3.52 5.73 -6.22
N TYR A 116 3.39 5.05 -5.08
CA TYR A 116 3.69 5.58 -3.76
C TYR A 116 4.93 4.90 -3.22
N ARG A 117 5.84 5.67 -2.62
CA ARG A 117 7.03 5.15 -1.99
C ARG A 117 7.33 5.80 -0.66
N ARG A 118 7.76 5.00 0.31
CA ARG A 118 8.16 5.47 1.63
C ARG A 118 9.23 4.58 2.24
N THR A 119 10.16 5.19 2.96
CA THR A 119 11.06 4.47 3.86
C THR A 119 10.53 4.51 5.29
N PHE A 120 10.76 3.43 6.03
CA PHE A 120 10.39 3.37 7.45
C PHE A 120 11.33 2.45 8.22
N ASP A 121 11.56 2.78 9.49
CA ASP A 121 12.35 1.95 10.39
C ASP A 121 11.42 1.12 11.27
N ILE A 122 11.87 -0.07 11.64
CA ILE A 122 11.13 -0.98 12.52
C ILE A 122 11.83 -1.02 13.87
N ASP A 123 11.05 -0.94 14.95
CA ASP A 123 11.58 -1.02 16.31
C ASP A 123 12.27 -2.37 16.53
N THR A 124 13.50 -2.35 17.04
CA THR A 124 14.28 -3.56 17.33
C THR A 124 13.60 -4.51 18.33
N THR A 125 12.69 -4.01 19.16
CA THR A 125 11.87 -4.84 20.07
C THR A 125 10.88 -5.75 19.34
N TRP A 126 10.76 -5.62 18.01
CA TRP A 126 9.90 -6.46 17.15
C TRP A 126 10.69 -7.56 16.41
N GLU A 127 11.98 -7.73 16.67
CA GLU A 127 12.86 -8.67 15.92
C GLU A 127 12.36 -10.14 15.91
N GLN A 128 11.62 -10.56 16.95
CA GLN A 128 11.08 -11.91 17.08
C GLN A 128 9.56 -11.99 16.87
N GLU A 129 8.94 -10.91 16.41
CA GLU A 129 7.50 -10.80 16.24
C GLU A 129 7.07 -11.03 14.78
N GLN A 130 5.81 -11.41 14.58
CA GLN A 130 5.20 -11.33 13.26
C GLN A 130 4.77 -9.89 12.97
N ILE A 131 5.16 -9.37 11.81
CA ILE A 131 4.92 -7.98 11.44
C ILE A 131 3.96 -7.95 10.25
N PHE A 132 2.84 -7.28 10.46
CA PHE A 132 1.79 -7.14 9.46
C PHE A 132 1.71 -5.69 8.97
N LEU A 133 1.69 -5.51 7.66
CA LEU A 133 1.37 -4.23 7.04
C LEU A 133 -0.11 -4.17 6.70
N ARG A 134 -0.79 -3.13 7.17
CA ARG A 134 -2.24 -2.96 7.02
C ARG A 134 -2.59 -1.65 6.32
N PHE A 135 -3.35 -1.77 5.24
CA PHE A 135 -4.01 -0.67 4.55
C PHE A 135 -5.49 -0.69 4.89
N GLU A 136 -6.02 0.39 5.48
CA GLU A 136 -7.46 0.47 5.82
C GLU A 136 -8.35 0.73 4.58
N GLY A 137 -7.77 1.21 3.47
CA GLY A 137 -8.45 1.36 2.19
C GLY A 137 -7.55 1.94 1.11
N VAL A 138 -7.57 1.33 -0.09
CA VAL A 138 -6.85 1.77 -1.31
C VAL A 138 -7.78 1.56 -2.49
N ASP A 139 -7.89 2.53 -3.41
CA ASP A 139 -8.95 2.53 -4.44
C ASP A 139 -8.42 2.62 -5.88
N SER A 140 -8.43 1.63 -6.75
CA SER A 140 -9.34 0.50 -6.75
C SER A 140 -8.65 -0.83 -6.45
N ALA A 141 -7.38 -0.91 -6.86
CA ALA A 141 -6.51 -2.03 -6.64
C ALA A 141 -5.07 -1.57 -6.44
N PHE A 142 -4.24 -2.42 -5.85
CA PHE A 142 -2.82 -2.14 -5.73
C PHE A 142 -1.97 -3.41 -5.63
N HIS A 143 -0.76 -3.32 -6.16
CA HIS A 143 0.33 -4.23 -5.88
C HIS A 143 1.29 -3.62 -4.85
N LEU A 144 1.93 -4.48 -4.08
CA LEU A 144 2.74 -4.12 -2.92
C LEU A 144 4.14 -4.75 -2.99
N TRP A 145 5.17 -3.95 -2.76
CA TRP A 145 6.55 -4.39 -2.61
C TRP A 145 7.17 -3.86 -1.32
N ILE A 146 8.03 -4.69 -0.73
CA ILE A 146 8.91 -4.34 0.39
C ILE A 146 10.33 -4.71 -0.01
N ASN A 147 11.26 -3.76 0.08
CA ASN A 147 12.68 -3.95 -0.25
C ASN A 147 12.92 -4.62 -1.62
N GLY A 148 12.14 -4.23 -2.64
CA GLY A 148 12.23 -4.81 -3.99
C GLY A 148 11.53 -6.15 -4.18
N GLN A 149 10.97 -6.75 -3.13
CA GLN A 149 10.30 -8.04 -3.21
C GLN A 149 8.78 -7.85 -3.24
N GLU A 150 8.12 -8.52 -4.18
CA GLU A 150 6.65 -8.50 -4.29
C GLU A 150 6.03 -9.20 -3.08
N VAL A 151 5.23 -8.47 -2.32
CA VAL A 151 4.52 -9.00 -1.15
C VAL A 151 3.15 -9.52 -1.58
N GLY A 152 2.40 -8.77 -2.38
CA GLY A 152 1.06 -9.18 -2.77
C GLY A 152 0.27 -8.14 -3.57
N TYR A 153 -1.02 -8.44 -3.68
CA TYR A 153 -2.00 -7.68 -4.47
C TYR A 153 -3.35 -7.66 -3.77
N SER A 154 -4.13 -6.59 -3.90
CA SER A 154 -5.50 -6.54 -3.37
C SER A 154 -6.42 -5.65 -4.21
N GLN A 155 -7.67 -6.10 -4.36
CA GLN A 155 -8.82 -5.31 -4.80
C GLN A 155 -9.82 -5.12 -3.65
N GLY A 156 -10.66 -4.09 -3.77
CA GLY A 156 -11.77 -3.84 -2.86
C GLY A 156 -11.52 -2.59 -2.00
N SER A 157 -11.98 -1.45 -2.48
CA SER A 157 -11.55 -0.14 -1.97
C SER A 157 -12.12 0.29 -0.62
N ARG A 158 -12.99 -0.52 -0.01
CA ARG A 158 -13.68 -0.23 1.26
C ARG A 158 -13.53 -1.37 2.28
N ILE A 159 -12.55 -2.24 2.04
CA ILE A 159 -12.16 -3.30 2.95
C ILE A 159 -10.66 -3.20 3.22
N PRO A 160 -10.20 -3.51 4.45
CA PRO A 160 -8.79 -3.48 4.77
C PRO A 160 -8.03 -4.60 4.05
N ALA A 161 -6.79 -4.34 3.70
CA ALA A 161 -5.84 -5.32 3.19
C ALA A 161 -4.67 -5.43 4.16
N GLU A 162 -4.39 -6.65 4.62
CA GLU A 162 -3.33 -6.96 5.57
C GLU A 162 -2.41 -8.01 4.94
N PHE A 163 -1.09 -7.83 5.11
CA PHE A 163 -0.06 -8.71 4.57
C PHE A 163 0.97 -9.01 5.66
N ASP A 164 1.31 -10.28 5.85
CA ASP A 164 2.49 -10.65 6.65
C ASP A 164 3.77 -10.25 5.89
N ILE A 165 4.49 -9.27 6.43
CA ILE A 165 5.74 -8.77 5.83
C ILE A 165 6.99 -9.29 6.54
N THR A 166 6.84 -10.20 7.51
CA THR A 166 7.92 -10.66 8.40
C THR A 166 9.17 -11.12 7.63
N ASN A 167 8.98 -11.84 6.51
CA ASN A 167 10.08 -12.36 5.70
C ASN A 167 10.66 -11.37 4.67
N PHE A 168 10.04 -10.21 4.51
CA PHE A 168 10.42 -9.20 3.52
C PHE A 168 11.23 -8.05 4.14
N ILE A 169 11.21 -7.95 5.46
CA ILE A 169 11.86 -6.89 6.23
C ILE A 169 13.14 -7.36 6.89
N LYS A 170 13.96 -6.39 7.30
CA LYS A 170 15.16 -6.63 8.11
C LYS A 170 15.03 -5.85 9.42
N VAL A 171 14.80 -6.56 10.52
CA VAL A 171 14.75 -5.99 11.87
C VAL A 171 16.08 -6.28 12.56
N GLY A 172 16.64 -5.28 13.26
CA GLY A 172 17.93 -5.43 13.95
C GLY A 172 19.17 -5.41 13.03
N GLY A 173 20.34 -5.71 13.63
CA GLY A 173 21.66 -5.60 13.00
C GLY A 173 22.53 -4.49 13.59
N LYS A 174 23.82 -4.40 13.17
CA LYS A 174 24.73 -3.31 13.60
C LYS A 174 24.28 -1.92 13.11
N PHE A 175 23.32 -1.87 12.18
CA PHE A 175 22.74 -0.66 11.61
C PHE A 175 21.23 -0.82 11.53
N ASN A 176 20.48 0.24 11.87
CA ASN A 176 19.05 0.29 11.56
C ASN A 176 18.89 0.27 10.04
N HIS A 177 18.19 -0.73 9.51
CA HIS A 177 17.88 -0.82 8.09
C HIS A 177 16.54 -0.16 7.84
N SER A 178 16.53 0.93 7.06
CA SER A 178 15.29 1.52 6.59
C SER A 178 14.67 0.61 5.53
N GLN A 179 13.40 0.30 5.68
CA GLN A 179 12.65 -0.56 4.76
C GLN A 179 12.05 0.29 3.66
N SER A 180 12.23 -0.07 2.40
CA SER A 180 11.57 0.59 1.28
C SER A 180 10.23 -0.07 1.01
N LEU A 181 9.15 0.71 1.08
CA LEU A 181 7.81 0.32 0.69
C LEU A 181 7.45 0.97 -0.64
N SER A 182 7.07 0.17 -1.63
CA SER A 182 6.54 0.65 -2.91
C SER A 182 5.14 0.08 -3.14
N MET A 183 4.20 0.94 -3.54
CA MET A 183 2.82 0.56 -3.85
C MET A 183 2.45 1.14 -5.20
N VAL A 184 2.04 0.29 -6.13
CA VAL A 184 1.51 0.71 -7.44
C VAL A 184 0.00 0.54 -7.40
N ARG A 185 -0.71 1.65 -7.53
CA ARG A 185 -2.17 1.74 -7.49
C ARG A 185 -2.68 2.01 -8.89
N CYS A 186 -3.58 1.14 -9.36
CA CYS A 186 -4.29 1.26 -10.63
C CYS A 186 -5.81 1.32 -10.43
#